data_AF-A0A8D8A4T5-F1
#
_entry.id   AF-A0A8D8A4T5-F1
#
_cell.length_a   1.000
_cell.length_b   1.000
_cell.length_c   1.000
_cell.angle_alpha   90.00
_cell.angle_beta   90.00
_cell.angle_gamma   90.00
#
_symmetry.space_group_name_H-M   'P 1'
#
loop_
_entity.id
_entity.type
_entity.pdbx_description
1 polymer ?
#
loop_
_entity_poly.entity_id
_entity_poly.type
_entity_poly.pdbx_seq_one_letter_code
_entity_poly.pdbx_strand_id
1 'polypeptide(L)'
;VEPFPFFTSSGFKTVGPFVVMIYRMVMGDLLRFVAIYSVFVMGFSQAYYIAFLSYKGEEEGDENPMPSPMESIVAMFLMSLTNFGDYYAALEDTAHEGCAKVLFVTYMVIVAVLLVNLLIAMMGNTYTKIAETKNEWQRQWARIVLVVERGVPPAERLKNLMNYSQPMSDGRRALVLRLNMTEEDKEEMKEILDMKRVHERLSKKRVVEREARAEQRRLIAEKYANVP
;
A
#
# COMPACT_ATOMS: atom_id res chain seq x y z
N VAL A 1 -16.50 -15.90 -19.17
CA VAL A 1 -16.78 -16.73 -17.98
C VAL A 1 -15.82 -16.28 -16.91
N GLU A 2 -16.14 -15.17 -16.26
CA GLU A 2 -15.38 -14.61 -15.13
C GLU A 2 -16.10 -15.00 -13.83
N PRO A 3 -15.38 -15.16 -12.71
CA PRO A 3 -15.89 -15.90 -11.59
C PRO A 3 -17.01 -15.13 -10.88
N PHE A 4 -18.15 -15.82 -10.83
CA PHE A 4 -19.43 -15.51 -10.19
C PHE A 4 -19.45 -15.39 -8.63
N PRO A 5 -18.40 -15.69 -7.81
CA PRO A 5 -18.55 -15.63 -6.35
C PRO A 5 -18.63 -14.22 -5.77
N PHE A 6 -18.27 -13.16 -6.51
CA PHE A 6 -18.31 -11.78 -5.98
C PHE A 6 -19.73 -11.21 -5.86
N PHE A 7 -20.73 -11.82 -6.50
CA PHE A 7 -22.09 -11.31 -6.47
C PHE A 7 -22.89 -11.75 -5.24
N THR A 8 -22.56 -12.89 -4.61
CA THR A 8 -23.29 -13.42 -3.44
C THR A 8 -22.83 -12.82 -2.11
N SER A 9 -21.71 -12.11 -2.06
CA SER A 9 -21.31 -11.27 -0.91
C SER A 9 -21.97 -9.88 -0.89
N SER A 10 -22.91 -9.61 -1.80
CA SER A 10 -23.67 -8.34 -1.90
C SER A 10 -24.68 -8.10 -0.76
N GLY A 11 -24.56 -8.79 0.37
CA GLY A 11 -25.37 -8.56 1.57
C GLY A 11 -25.00 -7.29 2.33
N PHE A 12 -23.78 -6.78 2.16
CA PHE A 12 -23.34 -5.50 2.74
C PHE A 12 -22.64 -4.65 1.66
N LYS A 13 -23.37 -3.70 1.09
CA LYS A 13 -22.91 -2.69 0.11
C LYS A 13 -21.68 -1.87 0.56
N THR A 14 -21.27 -2.01 1.82
CA THR A 14 -20.12 -1.36 2.46
C THR A 14 -18.82 -2.18 2.46
N VAL A 15 -18.87 -3.51 2.30
CA VAL A 15 -17.69 -4.38 2.42
C VAL A 15 -16.90 -4.49 1.11
N GLY A 16 -17.57 -4.34 -0.04
CA GLY A 16 -16.97 -4.49 -1.37
C GLY A 16 -15.74 -3.60 -1.62
N PRO A 17 -15.80 -2.28 -1.41
CA PRO A 17 -14.66 -1.38 -1.64
C PRO A 17 -13.46 -1.67 -0.72
N PHE A 18 -13.72 -2.06 0.53
CA PHE A 18 -12.69 -2.43 1.50
C PHE A 18 -11.93 -3.70 1.07
N VAL A 19 -12.66 -4.72 0.61
CA VAL A 19 -12.07 -5.96 0.09
C VAL A 19 -11.24 -5.71 -1.15
N VAL A 20 -11.71 -4.89 -2.10
CA VAL A 20 -10.96 -4.55 -3.32
C VAL A 20 -9.67 -3.79 -2.99
N MET A 21 -9.68 -2.95 -1.95
CA MET A 21 -8.50 -2.21 -1.50
C MET A 21 -7.45 -3.15 -0.89
N ILE A 22 -7.87 -4.05 0.01
CA ILE A 22 -6.99 -5.08 0.60
C ILE A 22 -6.42 -5.98 -0.49
N TYR A 23 -7.26 -6.45 -1.42
CA TYR A 23 -6.84 -7.32 -2.51
C TYR A 23 -5.73 -6.67 -3.35
N ARG A 24 -5.82 -5.37 -3.65
CA ARG A 24 -4.75 -4.65 -4.36
C ARG A 24 -3.47 -4.49 -3.56
N MET A 25 -3.54 -4.37 -2.23
CA MET A 25 -2.35 -4.33 -1.37
C MET A 25 -1.69 -5.71 -1.30
N VAL A 26 -2.48 -6.75 -1.02
CA VAL A 26 -2.01 -8.13 -0.94
C VAL A 26 -1.42 -8.57 -2.27
N MET A 27 -2.15 -8.42 -3.38
CA MET A 27 -1.70 -8.95 -4.66
C MET A 27 -0.49 -8.21 -5.23
N GLY A 28 -0.33 -6.91 -4.95
CA GLY A 28 0.83 -6.13 -5.44
C GLY A 28 2.10 -6.37 -4.62
N ASP A 29 1.97 -6.39 -3.30
CA ASP A 29 3.12 -6.37 -2.39
C ASP A 29 3.51 -7.80 -1.99
N LEU A 30 2.56 -8.61 -1.53
CA LEU A 30 2.82 -10.00 -1.09
C LEU A 30 3.41 -10.86 -2.22
N LEU A 31 2.89 -10.75 -3.45
CA LEU A 31 3.38 -11.58 -4.56
C LEU A 31 4.87 -11.38 -4.85
N ARG A 32 5.38 -10.15 -4.76
CA ARG A 32 6.81 -9.88 -4.98
C ARG A 32 7.67 -10.55 -3.93
N PHE A 33 7.23 -10.54 -2.67
CA PHE A 33 7.95 -11.19 -1.57
C PHE A 33 7.84 -12.72 -1.65
N VAL A 34 6.65 -13.25 -1.94
CA VAL A 34 6.45 -14.70 -2.11
C VAL A 34 7.29 -15.23 -3.28
N ALA A 35 7.46 -14.45 -4.36
CA ALA A 35 8.33 -14.83 -5.48
C ALA A 35 9.81 -14.90 -5.08
N ILE A 36 10.31 -13.96 -4.28
CA ILE A 36 11.69 -14.00 -3.77
C ILE A 36 11.86 -15.18 -2.80
N TYR A 37 10.89 -15.37 -1.90
CA TYR A 37 10.86 -16.47 -0.95
C TYR A 37 10.86 -17.84 -1.66
N SER A 38 10.06 -18.03 -2.70
CA SER A 38 9.98 -19.30 -3.42
C SER A 38 11.29 -19.68 -4.08
N VAL A 39 12.06 -18.71 -4.61
CA VAL A 39 13.40 -18.96 -5.18
C VAL A 39 14.35 -19.51 -4.12
N PHE A 40 14.37 -18.92 -2.91
CA PHE A 40 15.20 -19.42 -1.82
C PHE A 40 14.75 -20.80 -1.34
N VAL A 41 13.44 -21.02 -1.16
CA VAL A 41 12.90 -22.32 -0.74
C VAL A 41 13.25 -23.40 -1.75
N MET A 42 13.11 -23.16 -3.05
CA MET A 42 13.49 -24.12 -4.08
C MET A 42 14.99 -24.44 -4.05
N GLY A 43 15.85 -23.43 -3.89
CA GLY A 43 17.31 -23.63 -3.83
C GLY A 43 17.75 -24.43 -2.60
N PHE A 44 17.26 -24.08 -1.41
CA PHE A 44 17.59 -24.81 -0.19
C PHE A 44 16.93 -26.19 -0.13
N SER A 45 15.73 -26.36 -0.71
CA SER A 45 15.07 -27.66 -0.79
C SER A 45 15.91 -28.72 -1.51
N GLN A 46 16.63 -28.36 -2.57
CA GLN A 46 17.49 -29.32 -3.26
C GLN A 46 18.74 -29.67 -2.43
N ALA A 47 19.32 -28.69 -1.74
CA ALA A 47 20.44 -28.94 -0.83
C ALA A 47 20.03 -29.88 0.33
N TYR A 48 18.83 -29.68 0.87
CA TYR A 48 18.27 -30.52 1.91
C TYR A 48 17.89 -31.92 1.44
N TYR A 49 17.31 -32.04 0.24
CA TYR A 49 17.04 -33.33 -0.39
C TYR A 49 18.32 -34.17 -0.46
N ILE A 50 19.43 -33.58 -0.92
CA ILE A 50 20.73 -34.27 -0.98
C ILE A 50 21.26 -34.64 0.41
N ALA A 51 21.05 -33.80 1.42
CA ALA A 51 21.44 -34.11 2.79
C ALA A 51 20.66 -35.32 3.33
N PHE A 52 19.32 -35.30 3.19
CA PHE A 52 18.42 -36.36 3.67
C PHE A 52 18.47 -37.66 2.84
N LEU A 53 19.08 -37.65 1.65
CA LEU A 53 19.41 -38.89 0.92
C LEU A 53 20.35 -39.82 1.71
N SER A 54 21.15 -39.26 2.63
CA SER A 54 22.06 -40.00 3.50
C SER A 54 21.48 -40.26 4.90
N TYR A 55 20.17 -40.09 5.08
CA TYR A 55 19.46 -40.38 6.32
C TYR A 55 19.54 -41.87 6.65
N LYS A 56 19.97 -42.21 7.86
CA LYS A 56 19.93 -43.56 8.40
C LYS A 56 19.04 -43.53 9.63
N GLY A 57 17.75 -43.82 9.46
CA GLY A 57 16.82 -43.91 10.58
C GLY A 57 17.33 -44.89 11.64
N GLU A 58 17.16 -44.53 12.93
CA GLU A 58 17.59 -45.36 14.06
C GLU A 58 16.77 -46.67 14.19
N GLU A 59 15.54 -46.71 13.65
CA GLU A 59 14.64 -47.87 13.71
C GLU A 59 14.28 -48.44 12.33
N GLU A 60 14.08 -49.77 12.24
CA GLU A 60 13.55 -50.45 11.04
C GLU A 60 12.11 -50.01 10.78
N GLY A 61 11.95 -48.92 10.03
CA GLY A 61 10.64 -48.34 9.69
C GLY A 61 10.61 -46.82 9.67
N ASP A 62 11.70 -46.16 10.08
CA ASP A 62 11.75 -44.71 10.12
C ASP A 62 11.92 -44.15 8.69
N GLU A 63 10.80 -43.64 8.15
CA GLU A 63 10.74 -43.14 6.79
C GLU A 63 11.51 -41.82 6.68
N ASN A 64 12.32 -41.70 5.62
CA ASN A 64 13.03 -40.45 5.35
C ASN A 64 12.01 -39.30 5.27
N PRO A 65 12.13 -38.25 6.12
CA PRO A 65 11.18 -37.14 6.15
C PRO A 65 11.15 -36.30 4.87
N MET A 66 12.13 -36.46 3.97
CA MET A 66 12.20 -35.79 2.66
C MET A 66 12.65 -36.75 1.54
N PRO A 67 11.81 -37.71 1.11
CA PRO A 67 12.23 -38.76 0.19
C PRO A 67 12.14 -38.33 -1.29
N SER A 68 11.37 -37.29 -1.62
CA SER A 68 11.27 -36.75 -2.97
C SER A 68 11.58 -35.25 -3.06
N PRO A 69 12.07 -34.75 -4.20
CA PRO A 69 12.37 -33.31 -4.37
C PRO A 69 11.14 -32.41 -4.22
N MET A 70 9.96 -32.90 -4.59
CA MET A 70 8.70 -32.15 -4.47
C MET A 70 8.21 -32.11 -3.03
N GLU A 71 8.31 -33.22 -2.29
CA GLU A 71 7.98 -33.24 -0.86
C GLU A 71 8.99 -32.44 -0.04
N SER A 72 10.26 -32.41 -0.46
CA SER A 72 11.30 -31.57 0.17
C SER A 72 10.92 -30.09 0.16
N ILE A 73 10.29 -29.59 -0.91
CA ILE A 73 9.83 -28.18 -0.98
C ILE A 73 8.75 -27.93 0.08
N VAL A 74 7.79 -28.84 0.20
CA VAL A 74 6.69 -28.73 1.16
C VAL A 74 7.18 -28.89 2.59
N ALA A 75 8.07 -29.85 2.83
CA ALA A 75 8.69 -30.09 4.12
C ALA A 75 9.52 -28.89 4.57
N MET A 76 10.30 -28.26 3.67
CA MET A 76 11.01 -27.02 3.95
C MET A 76 10.06 -25.86 4.31
N PHE A 77 8.92 -25.76 3.62
CA PHE A 77 7.90 -24.77 3.94
C PHE A 77 7.27 -25.02 5.33
N LEU A 78 6.92 -26.26 5.65
CA LEU A 78 6.36 -26.63 6.96
C LEU A 78 7.36 -26.45 8.11
N MET A 79 8.63 -26.80 7.86
CA MET A 79 9.75 -26.58 8.76
C MET A 79 9.92 -25.09 9.11
N SER A 80 9.69 -24.19 8.14
CA SER A 80 9.79 -22.75 8.35
C SER A 80 8.66 -22.13 9.20
N LEU A 81 7.51 -22.80 9.33
CA LEU A 81 6.32 -22.25 9.98
C LEU A 81 6.12 -22.74 11.42
N THR A 82 6.26 -24.04 11.66
CA THR A 82 5.80 -24.63 12.94
C THR A 82 6.58 -25.85 13.41
N ASN A 83 7.19 -26.63 12.51
CA ASN A 83 7.70 -27.97 12.82
C ASN A 83 9.24 -28.06 12.89
N PHE A 84 9.92 -26.99 13.32
CA PHE A 84 11.39 -26.93 13.31
C PHE A 84 12.07 -27.97 14.24
N GLY A 85 11.40 -28.43 15.31
CA GLY A 85 11.96 -29.39 16.26
C GLY A 85 12.13 -30.79 15.70
N ASP A 86 11.10 -31.30 15.02
CA ASP A 86 11.08 -32.67 14.48
C ASP A 86 12.11 -32.83 13.35
N TYR A 87 12.22 -31.82 12.47
CA TYR A 87 13.22 -31.84 11.41
C TYR A 87 14.65 -31.61 11.93
N TYR A 88 14.83 -30.89 13.03
CA TYR A 88 16.15 -30.71 13.63
C TYR A 88 16.67 -32.01 14.26
N ALA A 89 15.78 -32.79 14.90
CA ALA A 89 16.13 -34.11 15.43
C ALA A 89 16.52 -35.08 14.30
N ALA A 90 15.75 -35.14 13.22
CA ALA A 90 16.06 -35.99 12.06
C ALA A 90 17.37 -35.62 11.33
N LEU A 91 17.92 -34.42 11.56
CA LEU A 91 19.23 -34.04 11.03
C LEU A 91 20.40 -34.68 11.78
N GLU A 92 20.19 -35.17 13.01
CA GLU A 92 21.22 -35.86 13.79
C GLU A 92 21.50 -37.27 13.23
N ASP A 93 20.48 -37.90 12.63
CA ASP A 93 20.58 -39.24 12.02
C ASP A 93 21.12 -39.22 10.57
N THR A 94 21.59 -38.07 10.13
CA THR A 94 22.15 -37.88 8.78
C THR A 94 23.67 -37.99 8.80
N ALA A 95 24.25 -38.69 7.81
CA ALA A 95 25.70 -38.93 7.73
C ALA A 95 26.59 -37.66 7.74
N HIS A 96 26.03 -36.49 7.39
CA HIS A 96 26.73 -35.19 7.34
C HIS A 96 26.11 -34.18 8.31
N GLU A 97 25.93 -34.58 9.57
CA GLU A 97 25.31 -33.80 10.66
C GLU A 97 25.80 -32.33 10.71
N GLY A 98 27.12 -32.11 10.73
CA GLY A 98 27.68 -30.75 10.85
C GLY A 98 27.33 -29.83 9.67
N CYS A 99 27.37 -30.35 8.44
CA CYS A 99 27.02 -29.59 7.24
C CYS A 99 25.52 -29.24 7.22
N ALA A 100 24.68 -30.21 7.59
CA ALA A 100 23.23 -30.03 7.61
C ALA A 100 22.76 -29.09 8.74
N LYS A 101 23.39 -29.14 9.92
CA LYS A 101 23.15 -28.18 11.02
C LYS A 101 23.55 -26.75 10.63
N VAL A 102 24.66 -26.57 9.91
CA VAL A 102 25.07 -25.23 9.40
C VAL A 102 24.09 -24.71 8.35
N LEU A 103 23.64 -25.58 7.42
CA LEU A 103 22.61 -25.23 6.44
C LEU A 103 21.28 -24.84 7.12
N PHE A 104 20.91 -25.52 8.21
CA PHE A 104 19.71 -25.22 9.00
C PHE A 104 19.75 -23.84 9.63
N VAL A 105 20.82 -23.52 10.34
CA VAL A 105 20.98 -22.21 10.96
C VAL A 105 20.99 -21.10 9.90
N THR A 106 21.68 -21.33 8.78
CA THR A 106 21.74 -20.36 7.67
C THR A 106 20.36 -20.14 7.06
N TYR A 107 19.59 -21.21 6.82
CA TYR A 107 18.23 -21.13 6.31
C TYR A 107 17.29 -20.38 7.27
N MET A 108 17.35 -20.67 8.57
CA MET A 108 16.54 -20.01 9.59
C MET A 108 16.79 -18.50 9.65
N VAL A 109 18.06 -18.07 9.54
CA VAL A 109 18.41 -16.64 9.49
C VAL A 109 17.84 -15.99 8.22
N ILE A 110 17.97 -16.65 7.06
CA ILE A 110 17.45 -16.12 5.80
C ILE A 110 15.92 -15.99 5.85
N VAL A 111 15.21 -17.02 6.33
CA VAL A 111 13.75 -16.98 6.49
C VAL A 111 13.34 -15.87 7.44
N ALA A 112 14.01 -15.72 8.59
CA ALA A 112 13.72 -14.65 9.54
C ALA A 112 13.88 -13.26 8.89
N VAL A 113 14.97 -13.03 8.15
CA VAL A 113 15.18 -11.76 7.41
C VAL A 113 14.10 -11.54 6.35
N LEU A 114 13.72 -12.59 5.60
CA LEU A 114 12.66 -12.50 4.58
C LEU A 114 11.28 -12.22 5.19
N LEU A 115 10.95 -12.84 6.33
CA LEU A 115 9.70 -12.60 7.05
C LEU A 115 9.66 -11.18 7.63
N VAL A 116 10.77 -10.69 8.19
CA VAL A 116 10.88 -9.30 8.64
C VAL A 116 10.77 -8.33 7.45
N ASN A 117 11.40 -8.63 6.32
CA ASN A 117 11.28 -7.82 5.11
C ASN A 117 9.85 -7.81 4.56
N LEU A 118 9.12 -8.93 4.63
CA LEU A 118 7.71 -9.01 4.28
C LEU A 118 6.84 -8.18 5.24
N LEU A 119 7.11 -8.26 6.56
CA LEU A 119 6.37 -7.53 7.59
C LEU A 119 6.62 -6.01 7.48
N ILE A 120 7.87 -5.59 7.28
CA ILE A 120 8.26 -4.19 7.09
C ILE A 120 7.74 -3.67 5.76
N ALA A 121 7.78 -4.44 4.68
CA ALA A 121 7.28 -3.98 3.39
C ALA A 121 5.75 -3.87 3.36
N MET A 122 5.04 -4.82 3.97
CA MET A 122 3.60 -4.69 4.18
C MET A 122 3.33 -3.46 5.04
N MET A 123 3.98 -3.29 6.19
CA MET A 123 3.76 -2.10 7.03
C MET A 123 4.21 -0.79 6.36
N GLY A 124 5.28 -0.79 5.55
CA GLY A 124 5.86 0.38 4.89
C GLY A 124 5.03 0.88 3.72
N ASN A 125 4.55 -0.03 2.85
CA ASN A 125 3.58 0.33 1.81
C ASN A 125 2.21 0.62 2.41
N THR A 126 1.83 -0.01 3.53
CA THR A 126 0.58 0.28 4.23
C THR A 126 0.66 1.62 4.95
N TYR A 127 1.81 2.07 5.45
CA TYR A 127 1.97 3.38 6.10
C TYR A 127 1.86 4.53 5.09
N THR A 128 2.53 4.43 3.94
CA THR A 128 2.42 5.39 2.84
C THR A 128 1.02 5.36 2.22
N LYS A 129 0.44 4.16 2.00
CA LYS A 129 -0.97 4.05 1.60
C LYS A 129 -1.92 4.59 2.64
N ILE A 130 -1.76 4.36 3.94
CA ILE A 130 -2.70 4.84 4.98
C ILE A 130 -2.70 6.36 5.04
N ALA A 131 -1.53 7.00 4.90
CA ALA A 131 -1.43 8.45 4.79
C ALA A 131 -2.21 8.99 3.58
N GLU A 132 -2.17 8.32 2.43
CA GLU A 132 -3.00 8.64 1.25
C GLU A 132 -4.48 8.20 1.42
N THR A 133 -4.72 7.12 2.14
CA THR A 133 -6.02 6.47 2.33
C THR A 133 -6.91 7.27 3.27
N LYS A 134 -6.35 8.09 4.18
CA LYS A 134 -7.12 9.05 4.99
C LYS A 134 -8.08 9.91 4.15
N ASN A 135 -7.71 10.21 2.91
CA ASN A 135 -8.57 10.92 1.96
C ASN A 135 -9.31 9.97 0.99
N GLU A 136 -8.72 8.81 0.66
CA GLU A 136 -9.35 7.81 -0.21
C GLU A 136 -10.59 7.17 0.44
N TRP A 137 -10.59 6.90 1.75
CA TRP A 137 -11.76 6.38 2.45
C TRP A 137 -12.89 7.41 2.50
N GLN A 138 -12.57 8.69 2.70
CA GLN A 138 -13.53 9.78 2.63
C GLN A 138 -14.11 9.91 1.22
N ARG A 139 -13.26 9.79 0.19
CA ARG A 139 -13.69 9.78 -1.22
C ARG A 139 -14.60 8.59 -1.52
N GLN A 140 -14.27 7.40 -1.04
CA GLN A 140 -15.10 6.21 -1.23
C GLN A 140 -16.43 6.32 -0.48
N TRP A 141 -16.42 6.83 0.75
CA TRP A 141 -17.62 7.12 1.53
C TRP A 141 -18.52 8.15 0.83
N ALA A 142 -17.94 9.26 0.34
CA ALA A 142 -18.67 10.26 -0.43
C ALA A 142 -19.27 9.68 -1.71
N ARG A 143 -18.56 8.78 -2.39
CA ARG A 143 -19.07 8.08 -3.59
C ARG A 143 -20.27 7.19 -3.25
N ILE A 144 -20.22 6.47 -2.13
CA ILE A 144 -21.33 5.64 -1.66
C ILE A 144 -22.54 6.50 -1.30
N VAL A 145 -22.33 7.58 -0.53
CA VAL A 145 -23.38 8.53 -0.17
C VAL A 145 -24.06 9.10 -1.41
N LEU A 146 -23.30 9.51 -2.44
CA LEU A 146 -23.84 10.00 -3.71
C LEU A 146 -24.65 8.95 -4.47
N VAL A 147 -24.23 7.68 -4.46
CA VAL A 147 -24.97 6.59 -5.10
C VAL A 147 -26.29 6.33 -4.36
N VAL A 148 -26.26 6.35 -3.03
CA VAL A 148 -27.46 6.20 -2.19
C VAL A 148 -28.42 7.38 -2.41
N GLU A 149 -27.92 8.62 -2.41
CA GLU A 149 -28.71 9.83 -2.63
C GLU A 149 -29.37 9.85 -4.02
N ARG A 150 -28.67 9.36 -5.05
CA ARG A 150 -29.25 9.20 -6.40
C ARG A 150 -30.37 8.17 -6.46
N GLY A 151 -30.39 7.20 -5.54
CA GLY A 151 -31.46 6.22 -5.39
C GLY A 151 -32.74 6.78 -4.76
N VAL A 152 -32.69 7.96 -4.12
CA VAL A 152 -33.86 8.61 -3.49
C VAL A 152 -34.67 9.40 -4.54
N PRO A 153 -36.01 9.33 -4.55
CA PRO A 153 -36.85 10.10 -5.46
C PRO A 153 -36.58 11.62 -5.40
N PRO A 154 -36.71 12.37 -6.52
CA PRO A 154 -36.35 13.78 -6.59
C PRO A 154 -37.05 14.68 -5.55
N ALA A 155 -38.33 14.38 -5.24
CA ALA A 155 -39.12 15.17 -4.29
C ALA A 155 -38.61 15.05 -2.84
N GLU A 156 -38.26 13.83 -2.41
CA GLU A 156 -37.67 13.60 -1.09
C GLU A 156 -36.25 14.16 -0.98
N ARG A 157 -35.47 14.07 -2.05
CA ARG A 157 -34.12 14.65 -2.09
C ARG A 157 -34.16 16.17 -1.91
N LEU A 158 -35.10 16.85 -2.58
CA LEU A 158 -35.31 18.28 -2.42
C LEU A 158 -35.74 18.62 -0.99
N LYS A 159 -36.67 17.86 -0.41
CA LYS A 159 -37.10 18.04 0.99
C LYS A 159 -35.92 17.91 1.96
N ASN A 160 -35.07 16.90 1.77
CA ASN A 160 -33.88 16.71 2.58
C ASN A 160 -32.88 17.86 2.41
N LEU A 161 -32.67 18.36 1.19
CA LEU A 161 -31.84 19.53 0.91
C LEU A 161 -32.34 20.79 1.62
N MET A 162 -33.65 20.97 1.71
CA MET A 162 -34.24 22.12 2.39
C MET A 162 -34.07 22.06 3.92
N ASN A 163 -33.86 20.88 4.50
CA ASN A 163 -33.65 20.70 5.94
C ASN A 163 -32.24 21.08 6.39
N TYR A 164 -31.21 20.82 5.59
CA TYR A 164 -29.82 21.12 5.95
C TYR A 164 -29.25 22.41 5.31
N SER A 165 -29.99 23.05 4.40
CA SER A 165 -29.58 24.32 3.78
C SER A 165 -30.21 25.53 4.49
N GLN A 166 -29.42 26.59 4.68
CA GLN A 166 -29.89 27.86 5.26
C GLN A 166 -29.99 28.95 4.19
N PRO A 167 -31.02 29.82 4.24
CA PRO A 167 -31.12 30.96 3.35
C PRO A 167 -30.06 32.02 3.69
N MET A 168 -29.33 32.48 2.67
CA MET A 168 -28.40 33.60 2.75
C MET A 168 -29.16 34.92 2.56
N SER A 169 -28.51 36.05 2.87
CA SER A 169 -29.07 37.40 2.64
C SER A 169 -29.38 37.69 1.16
N ASP A 170 -28.72 37.00 0.22
CA ASP A 170 -28.94 37.08 -1.22
C ASP A 170 -30.10 36.16 -1.71
N GLY A 171 -30.85 35.55 -0.79
CA GLY A 171 -31.95 34.62 -1.11
C GLY A 171 -31.51 33.23 -1.59
N ARG A 172 -30.24 33.05 -1.96
CA ARG A 172 -29.64 31.73 -2.25
C ARG A 172 -29.55 30.90 -0.98
N ARG A 173 -29.76 29.59 -1.09
CA ARG A 173 -29.58 28.65 0.03
C ARG A 173 -28.17 28.06 -0.01
N ALA A 174 -27.53 27.97 1.15
CA ALA A 174 -26.19 27.40 1.30
C ALA A 174 -26.14 26.43 2.49
N LEU A 175 -25.33 25.38 2.37
CA LEU A 175 -25.00 24.50 3.49
C LEU A 175 -23.89 25.17 4.31
N VAL A 176 -24.21 25.54 5.55
CA VAL A 176 -23.24 26.16 6.47
C VAL A 176 -22.61 25.04 7.31
N LEU A 177 -21.34 24.73 7.03
CA LEU A 177 -20.57 23.78 7.81
C LEU A 177 -19.73 24.54 8.84
N ARG A 178 -19.90 24.24 10.13
CA ARG A 178 -18.91 24.64 11.15
C ARG A 178 -17.84 23.56 11.22
N LEU A 179 -16.67 23.87 10.71
CA LEU A 179 -15.49 23.02 10.85
C LEU A 179 -14.97 23.16 12.29
N ASN A 180 -15.12 22.10 13.08
CA ASN A 180 -14.39 21.96 14.33
C ASN A 180 -12.94 21.56 13.98
N MET A 181 -12.10 22.56 13.79
CA MET A 181 -10.66 22.38 13.62
C MET A 181 -9.97 22.57 14.96
N THR A 182 -8.91 21.80 15.24
CA THR A 182 -8.02 22.05 16.37
C THR A 182 -7.33 23.41 16.18
N GLU A 183 -6.77 23.99 17.24
CA GLU A 183 -6.04 25.27 17.11
C GLU A 183 -4.82 25.13 16.19
N GLU A 184 -4.15 23.98 16.19
CA GLU A 184 -3.05 23.65 15.27
C GLU A 184 -3.50 23.67 13.81
N ASP A 185 -4.62 23.01 13.47
CA ASP A 185 -5.18 23.00 12.11
C ASP A 185 -5.54 24.41 11.61
N LYS A 186 -5.96 25.31 12.51
CA LYS A 186 -6.27 26.71 12.16
C LYS A 186 -5.00 27.51 11.87
N GLU A 187 -3.94 27.29 12.63
CA GLU A 187 -2.65 27.93 12.40
C GLU A 187 -2.05 27.48 11.07
N GLU A 188 -2.03 26.18 10.78
CA GLU A 188 -1.56 25.65 9.49
C GLU A 188 -2.35 26.24 8.31
N MET A 189 -3.68 26.30 8.42
CA MET A 189 -4.52 26.86 7.36
C MET A 189 -4.23 28.35 7.15
N LYS A 190 -3.99 29.09 8.23
CA LYS A 190 -3.62 30.51 8.17
C LYS A 190 -2.26 30.70 7.50
N GLU A 191 -1.27 29.88 7.84
CA GLU A 191 0.05 29.91 7.22
C GLU A 191 -0.03 29.60 5.72
N ILE A 192 -0.80 28.58 5.32
CA ILE A 192 -1.01 28.25 3.89
C ILE A 192 -1.66 29.43 3.15
N LEU A 193 -2.65 30.09 3.75
CA LEU A 193 -3.31 31.26 3.17
C LEU A 193 -2.35 32.44 3.01
N ASP A 194 -1.51 32.70 4.01
CA ASP A 194 -0.53 33.78 3.96
C ASP A 194 0.61 33.47 2.97
N MET A 195 1.08 32.21 2.90
CA MET A 195 2.00 31.77 1.86
C MET A 195 1.42 31.99 0.46
N LYS A 196 0.14 31.64 0.24
CA LYS A 196 -0.54 31.89 -1.04
C LYS A 196 -0.59 33.38 -1.37
N ARG A 197 -0.94 34.25 -0.42
CA ARG A 197 -0.93 35.72 -0.63
C ARG A 197 0.45 36.24 -0.99
N VAL A 198 1.48 35.81 -0.26
CA VAL A 198 2.86 36.23 -0.52
C VAL A 198 3.31 35.73 -1.89
N HIS A 199 3.04 34.48 -2.22
CA HIS A 199 3.33 33.92 -3.54
C HIS A 199 2.64 34.71 -4.65
N GLU A 200 1.36 35.03 -4.49
CA GLU A 200 0.59 35.78 -5.49
C GLU A 200 1.12 37.21 -5.66
N ARG A 201 1.50 37.88 -4.56
CA ARG A 201 2.15 39.21 -4.60
C ARG A 201 3.51 39.15 -5.32
N LEU A 202 4.34 38.17 -4.99
CA LEU A 202 5.65 37.98 -5.63
C LEU A 202 5.52 37.58 -7.10
N SER A 203 4.50 36.78 -7.44
CA SER A 203 4.18 36.43 -8.81
C SER A 203 3.82 37.68 -9.61
N LYS A 204 2.88 38.50 -9.12
CA LYS A 204 2.49 39.77 -9.74
C LYS A 204 3.68 40.72 -9.89
N LYS A 205 4.52 40.87 -8.86
CA LYS A 205 5.73 41.71 -8.94
C LYS A 205 6.71 41.22 -10.00
N ARG A 206 6.92 39.91 -10.10
CA ARG A 206 7.79 39.30 -11.12
C ARG A 206 7.26 39.49 -12.54
N VAL A 207 5.93 39.47 -12.73
CA VAL A 207 5.31 39.76 -14.03
C VAL A 207 5.58 41.21 -14.43
N VAL A 208 5.29 42.17 -13.54
CA VAL A 208 5.53 43.59 -13.79
C VAL A 208 7.01 43.88 -14.09
N GLU A 209 7.94 43.27 -13.35
CA GLU A 209 9.37 43.47 -13.60
C GLU A 209 9.83 42.87 -14.94
N ARG A 210 9.25 41.74 -15.36
CA ARG A 210 9.51 41.15 -16.68
C ARG A 210 8.99 42.04 -17.80
N GLU A 211 7.80 42.61 -17.65
CA GLU A 211 7.20 43.54 -18.61
C GLU A 211 8.06 44.81 -18.73
N ALA A 212 8.45 45.41 -17.60
CA ALA A 212 9.32 46.58 -17.58
C ALA A 212 10.67 46.32 -18.26
N ARG A 213 11.31 45.18 -17.98
CA ARG A 213 12.58 44.80 -18.64
C ARG A 213 12.41 44.56 -20.14
N ALA A 214 11.28 43.99 -20.56
CA ALA A 214 10.98 43.77 -21.98
C ALA A 214 10.74 45.09 -22.72
N GLU A 215 10.02 46.03 -22.09
CA GLU A 215 9.80 47.38 -22.59
C GLU A 215 11.12 48.16 -22.69
N GLN A 216 11.97 48.09 -21.67
CA GLN A 216 13.28 48.73 -21.68
C GLN A 216 14.17 48.19 -22.81
N ARG A 217 14.15 46.87 -23.06
CA ARG A 217 14.85 46.26 -24.20
C ARG A 217 14.29 46.71 -25.55
N ARG A 218 12.97 46.88 -25.67
CA ARG A 218 12.33 47.42 -26.89
C ARG A 218 12.76 48.86 -27.15
N LEU A 219 12.70 49.73 -26.14
CA LEU A 219 13.13 51.13 -26.24
C LEU A 219 14.61 51.25 -26.63
N ILE A 220 15.46 50.40 -26.06
CA ILE A 220 16.88 50.34 -26.42
C ILE A 220 17.06 49.90 -27.88
N ALA A 221 16.33 48.85 -28.32
CA ALA A 221 16.39 48.39 -29.70
C ALA A 221 15.93 49.46 -30.71
N GLU A 222 14.85 50.17 -30.42
CA GLU A 222 14.38 51.31 -31.24
C GLU A 222 15.40 52.44 -31.29
N LYS A 223 16.04 52.76 -30.16
CA LYS A 223 17.08 53.80 -30.09
C LYS A 223 18.28 53.48 -30.99
N TYR A 224 18.69 52.21 -31.07
CA TYR A 224 19.79 51.78 -31.93
C TYR A 224 19.39 51.51 -33.38
N ALA A 225 18.10 51.30 -33.66
CA ALA A 225 17.59 51.14 -35.03
C ALA A 225 17.47 52.48 -35.80
N ASN A 226 17.38 53.61 -35.09
CA ASN A 226 17.25 54.96 -35.67
C ASN A 226 18.58 55.76 -35.70
N VAL A 227 19.73 55.10 -35.51
CA VAL A 227 21.04 55.74 -35.69
C VAL A 227 21.45 55.58 -37.17
N PRO A 228 21.62 56.69 -37.92
CA PRO A 228 21.92 56.66 -39.36
C PRO A 228 23.31 56.09 -39.68
#